data_AF-A0A553I1H7-F1
#
_entry.id   AF-A0A553I1H7-F1
#
_cell.length_a   1.000
_cell.length_b   1.000
_cell.length_c   1.000
_cell.angle_alpha   90.00
_cell.angle_beta   90.00
_cell.angle_gamma   90.00
#
_symmetry.space_group_name_H-M   'P 1'
#
loop_
_entity.id
_entity.type
_entity.pdbx_description
1 polymer ?
#
loop_
_entity_poly.entity_id
_entity_poly.type
_entity_poly.pdbx_seq_one_letter_code
_entity_poly.pdbx_strand_id
1 'polypeptide(L)'
;MSRYAEVLIGEHKHSALLPTDPSEHDALPSYLVRDRIAWGVTANTDTAARVPVIYMAIRLQGVVVRAGLSRTAQKRVSLYTADFREMPQASTPAQLVLETTEQFQIQLHIVAVVLATTETFTALFFPAVVLGAACPYGAFTPEQPTDTRGVCPMLNALANHNFLPHNGRNINENQTVNALQDALNLDRDFGKFLFTAGRLSNPKPNATTFDLNHLDRHDLFEHDGSLSRQDAFFGQWSRFNQTVWNWTKQYYTSDILDVQIVANGRAQRHTRSNLTNPDYSLSEVGYQFSVAENSALLSILGDKFTQTCPVKFVDYLFSKEKLPYEVGWKKPDTPISLADLIKTFGDIEKATAFPPRPADDNSTAIFN
;
A
#
# COMPACT_ATOMS: atom_id res chain seq x y z
N MET A 1 23.27 -22.06 34.54
CA MET A 1 23.08 -20.65 34.15
C MET A 1 22.56 -20.62 32.72
N SER A 2 21.27 -20.40 32.54
CA SER A 2 20.62 -20.35 31.22
C SER A 2 21.15 -19.14 30.44
N ARG A 3 21.60 -19.33 29.19
CA ARG A 3 22.06 -18.24 28.31
C ARG A 3 20.95 -17.91 27.32
N TYR A 4 20.55 -16.64 27.27
CA TYR A 4 19.61 -16.10 26.29
C TYR A 4 20.39 -15.46 25.14
N ALA A 5 19.85 -15.53 23.92
CA ALA A 5 20.26 -14.68 22.82
C ALA A 5 19.11 -13.72 22.49
N GLU A 6 19.38 -12.41 22.53
CA GLU A 6 18.45 -11.39 22.05
C GLU A 6 18.75 -11.06 20.59
N VAL A 7 17.73 -11.06 19.75
CA VAL A 7 17.82 -10.60 18.36
C VAL A 7 16.83 -9.45 18.18
N LEU A 8 17.32 -8.30 17.73
CA LEU A 8 16.50 -7.14 17.37
C LEU A 8 16.13 -7.22 15.89
N ILE A 9 14.83 -7.28 15.59
CA ILE A 9 14.28 -7.22 14.23
C ILE A 9 13.18 -6.16 14.25
N GLY A 10 13.48 -4.93 13.81
CA GLY A 10 12.54 -3.81 13.98
C GLY A 10 12.17 -3.57 15.45
N GLU A 11 11.15 -2.73 15.72
CA GLU A 11 10.82 -2.23 17.08
C GLU A 11 10.26 -3.26 18.09
N HIS A 12 10.36 -4.57 17.84
CA HIS A 12 9.94 -5.59 18.80
C HIS A 12 11.07 -6.53 19.22
N LYS A 13 11.20 -6.72 20.54
CA LYS A 13 12.15 -7.64 21.17
C LYS A 13 11.54 -9.03 21.28
N HIS A 14 12.24 -10.05 20.77
CA HIS A 14 11.92 -11.44 21.06
C HIS A 14 13.13 -12.14 21.71
N SER A 15 12.86 -12.83 22.82
CA SER A 15 13.84 -13.61 23.58
C SER A 15 13.48 -15.08 23.50
N ALA A 16 14.41 -15.92 23.06
CA ALA A 16 14.27 -17.38 23.05
C ALA A 16 15.41 -18.05 23.83
N LEU A 17 15.10 -19.17 24.48
CA LEU A 17 16.07 -20.03 25.16
C LEU A 17 16.81 -20.90 24.15
N LEU A 18 18.14 -20.95 24.24
CA LEU A 18 18.95 -21.89 23.47
C LEU A 18 19.05 -23.22 24.24
N PRO A 19 18.89 -24.39 23.57
CA PRO A 19 19.10 -25.67 24.22
C PRO A 19 20.57 -25.85 24.60
N THR A 20 20.82 -26.55 25.71
CA THR A 20 22.15 -26.67 26.34
C THR A 20 22.90 -27.95 25.97
N ASP A 21 22.34 -28.82 25.13
CA ASP A 21 22.94 -30.11 24.72
C ASP A 21 23.14 -30.18 23.19
N PRO A 22 24.37 -30.40 22.70
CA PRO A 22 24.68 -30.47 21.26
C PRO A 22 24.19 -31.75 20.55
N SER A 23 23.55 -32.70 21.24
CA SER A 23 23.04 -33.95 20.64
C SER A 23 21.58 -33.88 20.13
N GLU A 24 20.86 -32.77 20.32
CA GLU A 24 19.47 -32.58 19.87
C GLU A 24 19.35 -31.85 18.51
N HIS A 25 20.38 -31.86 17.66
CA HIS A 25 20.37 -31.13 16.38
C HIS A 25 19.36 -31.63 15.33
N ASP A 26 18.74 -32.81 15.54
CA ASP A 26 17.79 -33.41 14.59
C ASP A 26 16.30 -33.25 14.99
N ALA A 27 15.98 -32.48 16.03
CA ALA A 27 14.59 -32.23 16.43
C ALA A 27 14.26 -30.73 16.45
N LEU A 28 14.21 -30.10 15.27
CA LEU A 28 13.52 -28.81 15.15
C LEU A 28 12.01 -29.05 15.22
N PRO A 29 11.26 -28.37 16.10
CA PRO A 29 9.81 -28.43 16.10
C PRO A 29 9.29 -27.92 14.76
N SER A 30 8.44 -28.72 14.13
CA SER A 30 7.64 -28.37 12.97
C SER A 30 6.64 -27.27 13.31
N TYR A 31 7.09 -26.02 13.40
CA TYR A 31 6.21 -24.86 13.43
C TYR A 31 6.66 -23.83 12.39
N LEU A 32 5.67 -23.41 11.59
CA LEU A 32 5.70 -22.41 10.51
C LEU A 32 6.23 -22.89 9.15
N VAL A 33 5.49 -23.82 8.55
CA VAL A 33 5.39 -23.90 7.08
C VAL A 33 4.14 -23.13 6.66
N ARG A 34 4.29 -21.84 6.37
CA ARG A 34 3.48 -21.13 5.37
C ARG A 34 4.40 -20.09 4.73
N ASP A 35 4.54 -20.21 3.41
CA ASP A 35 5.43 -19.49 2.50
C ASP A 35 6.91 -19.92 2.51
N ARG A 36 7.41 -20.21 1.31
CA ARG A 36 8.57 -21.08 1.01
C ARG A 36 9.93 -20.43 1.32
N ILE A 37 10.21 -20.08 2.57
CA ILE A 37 11.54 -19.69 3.04
C ILE A 37 11.77 -20.30 4.43
N ALA A 38 12.73 -21.22 4.55
CA ALA A 38 13.15 -21.75 5.83
C ALA A 38 14.37 -20.95 6.34
N TRP A 39 14.25 -20.36 7.52
CA TRP A 39 15.36 -19.67 8.20
C TRP A 39 15.85 -20.55 9.36
N GLY A 40 17.15 -20.82 9.38
CA GLY A 40 17.80 -21.53 10.48
C GLY A 40 19.10 -20.82 10.86
N VAL A 41 19.28 -20.56 12.15
CA VAL A 41 20.54 -20.06 12.71
C VAL A 41 21.23 -21.25 13.36
N THR A 42 22.40 -21.63 12.84
CA THR A 42 23.27 -22.60 13.53
C THR A 42 24.50 -21.87 14.05
N ALA A 43 24.72 -21.92 15.35
CA ALA A 43 25.96 -21.45 15.95
C ALA A 43 26.91 -22.65 16.00
N ASN A 44 27.92 -22.68 15.13
CA ASN A 44 28.96 -23.68 15.26
C ASN A 44 29.92 -23.22 16.37
N THR A 45 29.91 -23.92 17.50
CA THR A 45 30.90 -23.72 18.56
C THR A 45 32.01 -24.74 18.36
N ASP A 46 32.90 -24.49 17.41
CA ASP A 46 34.22 -25.12 17.47
C ASP A 46 35.35 -24.13 17.22
N THR A 47 36.31 -24.29 18.11
CA THR A 47 37.58 -23.65 18.43
C THR A 47 38.20 -22.57 17.53
N ALA A 48 38.66 -21.52 18.22
CA ALA A 48 39.73 -20.57 17.85
C ALA A 48 39.48 -19.45 16.82
N ALA A 49 38.27 -18.87 16.77
CA ALA A 49 38.08 -17.43 16.52
C ALA A 49 36.60 -17.08 16.78
N ARG A 50 36.31 -16.22 17.75
CA ARG A 50 34.93 -15.76 18.04
C ARG A 50 34.46 -14.77 16.96
N VAL A 51 34.01 -15.28 15.82
CA VAL A 51 33.28 -14.49 14.81
C VAL A 51 31.92 -15.14 14.58
N PRO A 52 30.79 -14.45 14.86
CA PRO A 52 29.48 -14.97 14.50
C PRO A 52 29.35 -15.00 12.98
N VAL A 53 29.18 -16.19 12.40
CA VAL A 53 28.87 -16.37 10.98
C VAL A 53 27.36 -16.53 10.86
N ILE A 54 26.73 -15.61 10.12
CA ILE A 54 25.30 -15.67 9.79
C ILE A 54 25.18 -16.39 8.45
N TYR A 55 24.41 -17.47 8.40
CA TYR A 55 24.11 -18.18 7.16
C TYR A 55 22.73 -17.80 6.67
N MET A 56 22.62 -17.59 5.35
CA MET A 56 21.34 -17.50 4.65
C MET A 56 21.32 -18.63 3.61
N ALA A 57 20.35 -19.53 3.74
CA ALA A 57 20.12 -20.58 2.75
C ALA A 57 18.90 -20.21 1.91
N ILE A 58 19.11 -19.99 0.61
CA ILE A 58 18.01 -19.75 -0.33
C ILE A 58 17.85 -21.03 -1.15
N ARG A 59 16.68 -21.66 -1.05
CA ARG A 59 16.36 -22.84 -1.85
C ARG A 59 15.65 -22.39 -3.13
N LEU A 60 16.41 -22.24 -4.21
CA LEU A 60 15.84 -22.17 -5.55
C LEU A 60 15.64 -23.60 -6.05
N GLN A 61 14.56 -23.85 -6.81
CA GLN A 61 14.19 -25.21 -7.24
C GLN A 61 15.40 -25.93 -7.87
N GLY A 62 15.93 -26.93 -7.15
CA GLY A 62 17.00 -27.81 -7.62
C GLY A 62 18.44 -27.43 -7.25
N VAL A 63 18.73 -26.23 -6.75
CA VAL A 63 20.11 -25.82 -6.40
C VAL A 63 20.13 -25.14 -5.02
N VAL A 64 20.96 -25.67 -4.11
CA VAL A 64 21.19 -25.08 -2.79
C VAL A 64 22.41 -24.17 -2.89
N VAL A 65 22.23 -22.86 -2.77
CA VAL A 65 23.33 -21.90 -2.71
C VAL A 65 23.57 -21.51 -1.24
N ARG A 66 24.81 -21.65 -0.77
CA ARG A 66 25.25 -21.15 0.53
C ARG A 66 26.02 -19.85 0.35
N ALA A 67 25.54 -18.76 0.94
CA ALA A 67 26.29 -17.52 1.10
C ALA A 67 26.70 -17.37 2.57
N GLY A 68 27.98 -17.11 2.82
CA GLY A 68 28.51 -16.85 4.15
C GLY A 68 29.07 -15.43 4.25
N LEU A 69 28.77 -14.75 5.36
CA LEU A 69 29.41 -13.48 5.72
C LEU A 69 30.48 -13.77 6.77
N SER A 70 31.75 -13.52 6.42
CA SER A 70 32.86 -13.51 7.38
C SER A 70 33.37 -12.08 7.54
N ARG A 71 33.43 -11.58 8.79
CA ARG A 71 34.23 -10.41 9.14
C ARG A 71 35.63 -10.88 9.54
N THR A 72 36.51 -11.06 8.57
CA THR A 72 37.94 -10.99 8.81
C THR A 72 38.47 -9.66 8.31
N ALA A 73 39.46 -9.12 9.03
CA ALA A 73 40.04 -7.80 8.82
C ALA A 73 40.79 -7.71 7.48
N GLN A 74 40.06 -7.65 6.37
CA GLN A 74 40.45 -7.10 5.07
C GLN A 74 39.21 -7.13 4.16
N LYS A 75 38.88 -5.98 3.59
CA LYS A 75 37.66 -5.73 2.80
C LYS A 75 37.59 -6.60 1.52
N ARG A 76 37.06 -7.83 1.58
CA ARG A 76 36.56 -8.57 0.41
C ARG A 76 35.39 -9.49 0.82
N VAL A 77 34.31 -9.47 0.04
CA VAL A 77 33.21 -10.44 0.09
C VAL A 77 33.42 -11.41 -1.07
N SER A 78 33.51 -12.71 -0.79
CA SER A 78 33.63 -13.75 -1.80
C SER A 78 32.39 -14.65 -1.76
N LEU A 79 31.67 -14.78 -2.87
CA LEU A 79 30.63 -15.79 -3.03
C LEU A 79 31.27 -17.09 -3.56
N TYR A 80 30.90 -18.23 -2.97
CA TYR A 80 31.28 -19.55 -3.45
C TYR A 80 30.01 -20.29 -3.90
N THR A 81 30.07 -20.92 -5.07
CA THR A 81 29.12 -21.96 -5.48
C THR A 81 29.85 -23.30 -5.37
N ALA A 82 29.40 -24.20 -4.50
CA ALA A 82 29.91 -25.56 -4.46
C ALA A 82 28.74 -26.52 -4.73
N ASP A 83 28.85 -27.31 -5.80
CA ASP A 83 27.95 -28.42 -6.05
C ASP A 83 28.39 -29.61 -5.17
N PHE A 84 27.47 -30.19 -4.42
CA PHE A 84 27.79 -31.11 -3.32
C PHE A 84 27.90 -32.55 -3.83
N ARG A 85 28.71 -32.79 -4.87
CA ARG A 85 29.15 -34.14 -5.27
C ARG A 85 30.58 -34.04 -5.78
N GLU A 86 31.50 -34.50 -4.92
CA GLU A 86 32.96 -34.64 -5.13
C GLU A 86 33.79 -33.35 -5.16
N MET A 87 34.52 -33.08 -4.08
CA MET A 87 35.67 -32.16 -4.09
C MET A 87 36.97 -32.97 -4.13
N PRO A 88 37.85 -32.79 -5.14
CA PRO A 88 39.28 -32.96 -4.97
C PRO A 88 39.91 -31.63 -4.49
N GLN A 89 40.85 -31.72 -3.55
CA GLN A 89 41.69 -30.61 -3.13
C GLN A 89 42.52 -30.10 -4.33
N ALA A 90 42.39 -28.84 -4.73
CA ALA A 90 43.54 -27.98 -5.11
C ALA A 90 43.16 -26.56 -5.54
N SER A 91 44.11 -25.68 -5.26
CA SER A 91 44.31 -24.26 -5.54
C SER A 91 44.16 -23.81 -7.01
N THR A 92 43.26 -22.86 -7.28
CA THR A 92 43.42 -21.58 -8.04
C THR A 92 42.05 -20.97 -8.36
N PRO A 93 41.88 -19.63 -8.45
CA PRO A 93 40.59 -19.03 -8.76
C PRO A 93 40.34 -19.03 -10.28
N ALA A 94 39.33 -19.76 -10.73
CA ALA A 94 38.80 -19.66 -12.09
C ALA A 94 37.84 -18.46 -12.23
N GLN A 95 37.96 -17.68 -13.30
CA GLN A 95 36.96 -16.68 -13.71
C GLN A 95 35.75 -17.38 -14.33
N LEU A 96 34.54 -17.04 -13.85
CA LEU A 96 33.29 -17.49 -14.45
C LEU A 96 32.84 -16.47 -15.51
N VAL A 97 32.77 -16.89 -16.77
CA VAL A 97 32.06 -16.17 -17.84
C VAL A 97 30.66 -16.79 -17.95
N LEU A 98 29.61 -15.99 -17.74
CA LEU A 98 28.22 -16.39 -17.93
C LEU A 98 27.69 -15.78 -19.23
N GLU A 99 27.53 -16.59 -20.26
CA GLU A 99 26.67 -16.26 -21.40
C GLU A 99 25.27 -16.81 -21.13
N THR A 100 24.25 -15.96 -21.14
CA THR A 100 22.86 -16.36 -20.96
C THR A 100 22.04 -15.96 -22.18
N THR A 101 21.53 -16.94 -22.90
CA THR A 101 20.43 -16.78 -23.86
C THR A 101 19.09 -16.89 -23.11
N GLU A 102 18.21 -15.93 -23.38
CA GLU A 102 16.83 -15.75 -22.88
C GLU A 102 16.61 -14.93 -21.59
N GLN A 103 15.71 -13.95 -21.71
CA GLN A 103 15.46 -12.84 -20.79
C GLN A 103 14.70 -13.30 -19.52
N PHE A 104 15.40 -13.46 -18.40
CA PHE A 104 14.80 -13.41 -17.07
C PHE A 104 15.42 -12.25 -16.26
N GLN A 105 14.60 -11.24 -15.95
CA GLN A 105 14.99 -10.09 -15.13
C GLN A 105 15.07 -10.53 -13.66
N ILE A 106 16.30 -10.73 -13.17
CA ILE A 106 16.59 -10.92 -11.74
C ILE A 106 16.89 -9.53 -11.15
N GLN A 107 16.00 -9.03 -10.29
CA GLN A 107 16.25 -7.82 -9.50
C GLN A 107 17.24 -8.15 -8.37
N LEU A 108 18.51 -7.83 -8.59
CA LEU A 108 19.58 -7.95 -7.59
C LEU A 108 19.75 -6.60 -6.89
N HIS A 109 19.45 -6.52 -5.58
CA HIS A 109 19.78 -5.33 -4.79
C HIS A 109 21.30 -5.30 -4.53
N ILE A 110 22.03 -4.44 -5.27
CA ILE A 110 23.47 -4.23 -5.08
C ILE A 110 23.67 -3.17 -3.98
N VAL A 111 24.28 -3.56 -2.87
CA VAL A 111 24.80 -2.63 -1.86
C VAL A 111 26.12 -2.06 -2.38
N ALA A 112 26.15 -0.77 -2.70
CA ALA A 112 27.36 -0.07 -3.14
C ALA A 112 28.39 -0.01 -2.01
N VAL A 113 29.51 -0.73 -2.15
CA VAL A 113 30.68 -0.59 -1.28
C VAL A 113 31.62 0.42 -1.94
N VAL A 114 31.68 1.64 -1.41
CA VAL A 114 32.67 2.64 -1.83
C VAL A 114 34.04 2.23 -1.28
N LEU A 115 34.89 1.67 -2.14
CA LEU A 115 36.31 1.49 -1.87
C LEU A 115 37.05 2.73 -2.37
N ALA A 116 37.46 3.59 -1.44
CA ALA A 116 38.44 4.63 -1.73
C ALA A 116 39.80 3.96 -1.98
N THR A 117 40.28 3.99 -3.21
CA THR A 117 41.69 3.76 -3.55
C THR A 117 42.19 4.95 -4.34
N THR A 118 43.33 5.45 -3.93
CA THR A 118 44.04 6.59 -4.50
C THR A 118 44.56 6.30 -5.91
N GLU A 119 44.55 7.36 -6.73
CA GLU A 119 45.37 7.63 -7.92
C GLU A 119 44.74 7.50 -9.33
N THR A 120 44.95 8.58 -10.08
CA THR A 120 44.73 8.86 -11.51
C THR A 120 43.29 9.12 -12.00
N PHE A 121 42.98 10.41 -12.13
CA PHE A 121 41.80 10.95 -12.79
C PHE A 121 41.97 10.87 -14.32
N THR A 122 41.42 9.84 -14.95
CA THR A 122 41.01 9.91 -16.36
C THR A 122 39.50 10.11 -16.38
N ALA A 123 39.07 11.33 -16.71
CA ALA A 123 37.66 11.70 -16.82
C ALA A 123 37.02 11.00 -18.03
N LEU A 124 36.53 9.79 -17.82
CA LEU A 124 35.54 9.18 -18.69
C LEU A 124 34.18 9.81 -18.35
N PHE A 125 33.63 10.60 -19.27
CA PHE A 125 32.23 11.00 -19.24
C PHE A 125 31.36 9.75 -19.35
N PHE A 126 31.00 9.16 -18.21
CA PHE A 126 29.85 8.28 -18.16
C PHE A 126 28.61 9.17 -18.27
N PRO A 127 27.73 8.99 -19.28
CA PRO A 127 26.40 9.53 -19.15
C PRO A 127 25.82 8.89 -17.90
N ALA A 128 25.55 9.70 -16.89
CA ALA A 128 24.86 9.25 -15.69
C ALA A 128 23.48 8.78 -16.14
N VAL A 129 23.34 7.49 -16.42
CA VAL A 129 22.03 6.83 -16.45
C VAL A 129 21.58 6.84 -15.01
N VAL A 130 20.93 7.92 -14.61
CA VAL A 130 20.09 7.93 -13.43
C VAL A 130 18.95 6.97 -13.76
N LEU A 131 19.14 5.69 -13.45
CA LEU A 131 18.04 4.77 -13.20
C LEU A 131 17.33 5.34 -11.98
N GLY A 132 16.49 6.36 -12.20
CA GLY A 132 15.59 6.85 -11.18
C GLY A 132 14.81 5.64 -10.72
N ALA A 133 14.98 5.26 -9.46
CA ALA A 133 14.14 4.22 -8.86
C ALA A 133 12.71 4.63 -9.19
N ALA A 134 12.03 3.82 -10.02
CA ALA A 134 10.66 4.11 -10.42
C ALA A 134 9.88 4.34 -9.12
N CYS A 135 9.25 5.51 -8.99
CA CYS A 135 8.47 5.83 -7.81
C CYS A 135 7.45 4.70 -7.63
N PRO A 136 7.47 3.94 -6.52
CA PRO A 136 6.56 2.82 -6.33
C PRO A 136 5.10 3.27 -6.26
N TYR A 137 4.87 4.58 -6.14
CA TYR A 137 3.57 5.24 -6.14
C TYR A 137 3.23 5.87 -7.49
N GLY A 138 3.89 5.50 -8.58
CA GLY A 138 3.68 6.07 -9.90
C GLY A 138 4.23 7.50 -10.05
N ALA A 139 4.51 7.91 -11.29
CA ALA A 139 4.92 9.28 -11.57
C ALA A 139 3.71 10.21 -11.45
N PHE A 140 3.81 11.23 -10.59
CA PHE A 140 2.78 12.25 -10.45
C PHE A 140 2.87 13.28 -11.58
N THR A 141 1.76 13.47 -12.27
CA THR A 141 1.54 14.56 -13.20
C THR A 141 0.18 15.19 -12.86
N PRO A 142 0.06 16.53 -12.76
CA PRO A 142 -1.24 17.16 -12.56
C PRO A 142 -2.15 16.96 -13.78
N GLU A 143 -3.46 17.01 -13.58
CA GLU A 143 -4.45 16.95 -14.66
C GLU A 143 -4.22 18.04 -15.71
N GLN A 144 -4.47 17.71 -16.97
CA GLN A 144 -4.47 18.65 -18.09
C GLN A 144 -5.90 19.16 -18.36
N PRO A 145 -6.07 20.31 -19.04
CA PRO A 145 -7.40 20.84 -19.39
C PRO A 145 -8.26 19.88 -20.21
N THR A 146 -7.64 18.94 -20.92
CA THR A 146 -8.34 17.90 -21.70
C THR A 146 -8.75 16.70 -20.87
N ASP A 147 -8.22 16.52 -19.68
CA ASP A 147 -8.48 15.36 -18.83
C ASP A 147 -9.82 15.49 -18.12
N THR A 148 -10.32 14.38 -17.58
CA THR A 148 -11.47 14.39 -16.70
C THR A 148 -11.11 13.86 -15.33
N ARG A 149 -11.73 14.44 -14.32
CA ARG A 149 -11.71 14.01 -12.91
C ARG A 149 -13.14 14.00 -12.41
N GLY A 150 -13.35 13.44 -11.22
CA GLY A 150 -14.67 13.41 -10.62
C GLY A 150 -14.67 13.74 -9.13
N VAL A 151 -15.74 13.37 -8.45
CA VAL A 151 -15.95 13.59 -7.00
C VAL A 151 -14.97 12.82 -6.11
N CYS A 152 -14.45 11.67 -6.56
CA CYS A 152 -13.60 10.81 -5.73
C CYS A 152 -12.13 11.28 -5.72
N PRO A 153 -11.60 11.79 -4.58
CA PRO A 153 -10.22 12.27 -4.51
C PRO A 153 -9.19 11.15 -4.72
N MET A 154 -9.50 9.92 -4.29
CA MET A 154 -8.60 8.78 -4.46
C MET A 154 -8.43 8.41 -5.94
N LEU A 155 -9.53 8.26 -6.70
CA LEU A 155 -9.45 7.92 -8.11
C LEU A 155 -8.80 9.06 -8.93
N ASN A 156 -9.05 10.32 -8.54
CA ASN A 156 -8.35 11.46 -9.13
C ASN A 156 -6.84 11.37 -8.89
N ALA A 157 -6.41 11.02 -7.68
CA ALA A 157 -5.01 10.79 -7.36
C ALA A 157 -4.41 9.63 -8.17
N LEU A 158 -5.13 8.51 -8.32
CA LEU A 158 -4.66 7.37 -9.11
C LEU A 158 -4.49 7.72 -10.60
N ALA A 159 -5.36 8.56 -11.17
CA ALA A 159 -5.17 9.09 -12.52
C ALA A 159 -3.98 10.07 -12.60
N ASN A 160 -3.82 10.96 -11.62
CA ASN A 160 -2.65 11.86 -11.52
C ASN A 160 -1.33 11.08 -11.38
N HIS A 161 -1.38 9.89 -10.79
CA HIS A 161 -0.23 8.99 -10.62
C HIS A 161 -0.05 7.96 -11.76
N ASN A 162 -0.86 8.04 -12.82
CA ASN A 162 -0.83 7.11 -13.96
C ASN A 162 -1.12 5.64 -13.61
N PHE A 163 -1.72 5.35 -12.45
CA PHE A 163 -2.26 4.02 -12.14
C PHE A 163 -3.54 3.75 -12.94
N LEU A 164 -4.39 4.78 -13.07
CA LEU A 164 -5.50 4.81 -14.01
C LEU A 164 -5.08 5.58 -15.27
N PRO A 165 -5.81 5.43 -16.40
CA PRO A 165 -5.64 6.32 -17.55
C PRO A 165 -5.60 7.79 -17.11
N HIS A 166 -4.50 8.48 -17.39
CA HIS A 166 -4.28 9.84 -16.89
C HIS A 166 -5.36 10.83 -17.32
N ASN A 167 -5.90 10.62 -18.53
CA ASN A 167 -7.00 11.40 -19.07
C ASN A 167 -8.33 11.18 -18.36
N GLY A 168 -8.42 10.21 -17.45
CA GLY A 168 -9.61 9.87 -16.66
C GLY A 168 -10.73 9.19 -17.45
N ARG A 169 -10.47 8.65 -18.63
CA ARG A 169 -11.51 8.13 -19.54
C ARG A 169 -11.32 6.66 -19.90
N ASN A 170 -12.42 6.02 -20.30
CA ASN A 170 -12.50 4.64 -20.78
C ASN A 170 -11.87 3.63 -19.81
N ILE A 171 -12.10 3.82 -18.51
CA ILE A 171 -11.54 2.99 -17.46
C ILE A 171 -12.32 1.67 -17.40
N ASN A 172 -11.62 0.54 -17.61
CA ASN A 172 -12.20 -0.80 -17.56
C ASN A 172 -11.91 -1.54 -16.23
N GLU A 173 -12.47 -2.74 -16.08
CA GLU A 173 -12.36 -3.54 -14.85
C GLU A 173 -10.91 -3.85 -14.49
N ASN A 174 -10.13 -4.37 -15.44
CA ASN A 174 -8.74 -4.76 -15.21
C ASN A 174 -7.90 -3.55 -14.80
N GLN A 175 -8.09 -2.40 -15.46
CA GLN A 175 -7.41 -1.16 -15.07
C GLN A 175 -7.77 -0.73 -13.65
N THR A 176 -9.04 -0.81 -13.28
CA THR A 176 -9.51 -0.43 -11.95
C THR A 176 -8.94 -1.36 -10.88
N VAL A 177 -9.07 -2.67 -11.07
CA VAL A 177 -8.60 -3.70 -10.14
C VAL A 177 -7.09 -3.61 -9.95
N ASN A 178 -6.32 -3.50 -11.05
CA ASN A 178 -4.86 -3.40 -10.98
C ASN A 178 -4.43 -2.08 -10.32
N ALA A 179 -5.04 -0.94 -10.68
CA ALA A 179 -4.69 0.34 -10.07
C ALA A 179 -4.89 0.34 -8.56
N LEU A 180 -6.03 -0.19 -8.09
CA LEU A 180 -6.35 -0.26 -6.66
C LEU A 180 -5.45 -1.26 -5.92
N GLN A 181 -5.12 -2.38 -6.54
CA GLN A 181 -4.20 -3.36 -5.96
C GLN A 181 -2.76 -2.81 -5.89
N ASP A 182 -2.27 -2.25 -6.98
CA ASP A 182 -0.88 -1.80 -7.10
C ASP A 182 -0.60 -0.57 -6.26
N ALA A 183 -1.54 0.38 -6.20
CA ALA A 183 -1.38 1.62 -5.46
C ALA A 183 -1.77 1.50 -3.99
N LEU A 184 -2.84 0.75 -3.67
CA LEU A 184 -3.48 0.77 -2.35
C LEU A 184 -3.53 -0.59 -1.64
N ASN A 185 -3.09 -1.66 -2.31
CA ASN A 185 -3.18 -3.05 -1.81
C ASN A 185 -4.63 -3.47 -1.48
N LEU A 186 -5.61 -3.00 -2.25
CA LEU A 186 -6.97 -3.55 -2.16
C LEU A 186 -6.99 -4.93 -2.79
N ASP A 187 -7.75 -5.85 -2.18
CA ASP A 187 -7.98 -7.15 -2.81
C ASP A 187 -8.80 -7.00 -4.11
N ARG A 188 -8.74 -8.04 -4.94
CA ARG A 188 -9.35 -7.99 -6.27
C ARG A 188 -10.86 -7.89 -6.23
N ASP A 189 -11.52 -8.50 -5.24
CA ASP A 189 -12.98 -8.51 -5.19
C ASP A 189 -13.52 -7.15 -4.71
N PHE A 190 -12.80 -6.48 -3.82
CA PHE A 190 -13.05 -5.08 -3.48
C PHE A 190 -12.83 -4.17 -4.71
N GLY A 191 -11.76 -4.39 -5.48
CA GLY A 191 -11.53 -3.68 -6.73
C GLY A 191 -12.65 -3.85 -7.76
N LYS A 192 -13.19 -5.06 -7.92
CA LYS A 192 -14.33 -5.36 -8.81
C LYS A 192 -15.62 -4.70 -8.33
N PHE A 193 -15.86 -4.67 -7.02
CA PHE A 193 -17.01 -3.99 -6.44
C PHE A 193 -16.97 -2.49 -6.77
N LEU A 194 -15.82 -1.83 -6.56
CA LEU A 194 -15.63 -0.43 -6.89
C LEU A 194 -15.73 -0.16 -8.40
N PHE A 195 -15.19 -1.06 -9.24
CA PHE A 195 -15.40 -0.99 -10.68
C PHE A 195 -16.89 -1.06 -11.05
N THR A 196 -17.65 -1.95 -10.42
CA THR A 196 -19.09 -2.11 -10.69
C THR A 196 -19.84 -0.80 -10.40
N ALA A 197 -19.58 -0.16 -9.25
CA ALA A 197 -20.15 1.16 -8.94
C ALA A 197 -19.74 2.23 -9.96
N GLY A 198 -18.45 2.30 -10.33
CA GLY A 198 -17.98 3.25 -11.34
C GLY A 198 -18.63 3.03 -12.72
N ARG A 199 -18.75 1.77 -13.15
CA ARG A 199 -19.41 1.36 -14.40
C ARG A 199 -20.90 1.72 -14.40
N LEU A 200 -21.62 1.49 -13.30
CA LEU A 200 -23.04 1.84 -13.16
C LEU A 200 -23.28 3.37 -13.17
N SER A 201 -22.25 4.14 -12.86
CA SER A 201 -22.28 5.60 -13.01
C SER A 201 -22.26 6.04 -14.48
N ASN A 202 -21.81 5.20 -15.41
CA ASN A 202 -21.89 5.51 -16.83
C ASN A 202 -23.36 5.54 -17.30
N PRO A 203 -23.86 6.67 -17.86
CA PRO A 203 -25.26 6.77 -18.30
C PRO A 203 -25.56 5.90 -19.53
N LYS A 204 -24.54 5.38 -20.22
CA LYS A 204 -24.72 4.51 -21.38
C LYS A 204 -25.18 3.11 -20.95
N PRO A 205 -26.29 2.58 -21.51
CA PRO A 205 -26.71 1.20 -21.27
C PRO A 205 -25.63 0.19 -21.66
N ASN A 206 -25.48 -0.87 -20.88
CA ASN A 206 -24.50 -1.94 -21.10
C ASN A 206 -23.04 -1.44 -21.24
N ALA A 207 -22.70 -0.32 -20.58
CA ALA A 207 -21.34 0.17 -20.54
C ALA A 207 -20.39 -0.87 -19.94
N THR A 208 -19.22 -1.00 -20.54
CA THR A 208 -18.10 -1.85 -20.08
C THR A 208 -16.96 -1.04 -19.46
N THR A 209 -17.09 0.30 -19.46
CA THR A 209 -16.11 1.25 -18.95
C THR A 209 -16.80 2.43 -18.26
N PHE A 210 -16.04 3.25 -17.54
CA PHE A 210 -16.48 4.55 -17.04
C PHE A 210 -15.40 5.61 -17.22
N ASP A 211 -15.83 6.88 -17.19
CA ASP A 211 -14.98 8.06 -17.13
C ASP A 211 -15.12 8.63 -15.71
N LEU A 212 -14.09 9.30 -15.19
CA LEU A 212 -14.10 9.77 -13.79
C LEU A 212 -15.23 10.76 -13.51
N ASN A 213 -15.64 11.59 -14.48
CA ASN A 213 -16.77 12.52 -14.30
C ASN A 213 -18.15 11.82 -14.36
N HIS A 214 -18.24 10.55 -14.77
CA HIS A 214 -19.50 9.82 -14.63
C HIS A 214 -19.88 9.66 -13.16
N LEU A 215 -18.88 9.62 -12.26
CA LEU A 215 -19.07 9.54 -10.82
C LEU A 215 -19.74 10.80 -10.25
N ASP A 216 -19.77 11.90 -11.00
CA ASP A 216 -20.35 13.18 -10.56
C ASP A 216 -21.89 13.19 -10.66
N ARG A 217 -22.50 12.13 -11.18
CA ARG A 217 -23.97 12.05 -11.30
C ARG A 217 -24.61 12.09 -9.93
N HIS A 218 -25.27 13.21 -9.69
CA HIS A 218 -25.97 13.49 -8.45
C HIS A 218 -27.08 12.47 -8.17
N ASP A 219 -27.27 12.17 -6.88
CA ASP A 219 -28.25 11.21 -6.35
C ASP A 219 -28.13 9.78 -6.91
N LEU A 220 -26.89 9.34 -7.17
CA LEU A 220 -26.59 7.96 -7.59
C LEU A 220 -25.74 7.23 -6.54
N PHE A 221 -24.44 7.50 -6.58
CA PHE A 221 -23.47 7.17 -5.54
C PHE A 221 -22.90 8.45 -4.93
N GLU A 222 -22.73 9.48 -5.75
CA GLU A 222 -22.54 10.87 -5.32
C GLU A 222 -23.75 11.32 -4.50
N HIS A 223 -23.49 12.07 -3.44
CA HIS A 223 -24.48 12.43 -2.45
C HIS A 223 -24.14 13.75 -1.73
N ASP A 224 -25.17 14.38 -1.18
CA ASP A 224 -25.05 15.55 -0.32
C ASP A 224 -24.31 15.25 0.99
N GLY A 225 -23.82 16.31 1.65
CA GLY A 225 -23.10 16.18 2.92
C GLY A 225 -21.68 15.63 2.75
N SER A 226 -21.12 15.71 1.55
CA SER A 226 -19.74 15.32 1.24
C SER A 226 -18.70 16.06 2.11
N LEU A 227 -17.59 15.38 2.42
CA LEU A 227 -16.53 15.93 3.31
C LEU A 227 -15.78 17.13 2.72
N SER A 228 -15.65 17.19 1.39
CA SER A 228 -14.80 18.20 0.74
C SER A 228 -15.41 18.82 -0.52
N ARG A 229 -16.61 18.38 -0.88
CA ARG A 229 -17.38 18.85 -2.03
C ARG A 229 -18.62 19.55 -1.50
N GLN A 230 -19.00 20.65 -2.14
CA GLN A 230 -20.27 21.31 -1.82
C GLN A 230 -21.42 20.49 -2.40
N ASP A 231 -22.62 20.65 -1.86
CA ASP A 231 -23.83 20.00 -2.37
C ASP A 231 -24.22 20.58 -3.75
N ALA A 232 -24.84 19.76 -4.60
CA ALA A 232 -25.16 20.14 -5.98
C ALA A 232 -26.09 21.36 -6.08
N PHE A 233 -26.97 21.54 -5.09
CA PHE A 233 -27.84 22.71 -4.97
C PHE A 233 -27.08 24.04 -5.04
N PHE A 234 -25.85 24.11 -4.52
CA PHE A 234 -25.07 25.35 -4.47
C PHE A 234 -24.24 25.60 -5.75
N GLY A 235 -24.41 24.80 -6.80
CA GLY A 235 -23.63 24.88 -8.05
C GLY A 235 -22.58 23.79 -8.12
N GLN A 236 -21.41 24.06 -8.74
CA GLN A 236 -20.37 23.07 -9.01
C GLN A 236 -20.00 22.25 -7.76
N TRP A 237 -20.33 20.95 -7.75
CA TRP A 237 -20.09 20.06 -6.61
C TRP A 237 -18.89 19.15 -6.79
N SER A 238 -18.46 18.82 -8.02
CA SER A 238 -17.51 17.72 -8.20
C SER A 238 -16.05 18.01 -7.88
N ARG A 239 -15.66 19.28 -7.68
CA ARG A 239 -14.28 19.65 -7.34
C ARG A 239 -14.09 19.88 -5.85
N PHE A 240 -12.85 19.69 -5.40
CA PHE A 240 -12.42 20.03 -4.04
C PHE A 240 -12.78 21.49 -3.71
N ASN A 241 -13.48 21.67 -2.59
CA ASN A 241 -13.87 22.96 -2.06
C ASN A 241 -13.20 23.15 -0.70
N GLN A 242 -12.22 24.07 -0.66
CA GLN A 242 -11.44 24.36 0.55
C GLN A 242 -12.32 24.81 1.73
N THR A 243 -13.39 25.55 1.47
CA THR A 243 -14.30 26.03 2.51
C THR A 243 -15.05 24.86 3.14
N VAL A 244 -15.56 23.94 2.32
CA VAL A 244 -16.23 22.71 2.80
C VAL A 244 -15.26 21.85 3.60
N TRP A 245 -14.06 21.63 3.06
CA TRP A 245 -13.03 20.86 3.75
C TRP A 245 -12.64 21.47 5.10
N ASN A 246 -12.56 22.79 5.18
CA ASN A 246 -12.32 23.49 6.44
C ASN A 246 -13.44 23.24 7.46
N TRP A 247 -14.71 23.13 7.04
CA TRP A 247 -15.81 22.78 7.94
C TRP A 247 -15.66 21.35 8.50
N THR A 248 -15.26 20.38 7.67
CA THR A 248 -14.97 19.03 8.15
C THR A 248 -13.82 19.03 9.16
N LYS A 249 -12.72 19.71 8.84
CA LYS A 249 -11.53 19.74 9.70
C LYS A 249 -11.75 20.39 11.06
N GLN A 250 -12.80 21.20 11.24
CA GLN A 250 -13.17 21.73 12.57
C GLN A 250 -13.44 20.62 13.60
N TYR A 251 -13.79 19.42 13.14
CA TYR A 251 -14.11 18.27 13.99
C TYR A 251 -12.93 17.29 14.11
N TYR A 252 -11.81 17.54 13.44
CA TYR A 252 -10.59 16.76 13.58
C TYR A 252 -9.79 17.26 14.78
N THR A 253 -10.22 16.84 15.96
CA THR A 253 -9.74 17.34 17.28
C THR A 253 -8.38 16.78 17.70
N SER A 254 -7.74 15.96 16.86
CA SER A 254 -6.45 15.30 17.09
C SER A 254 -5.70 15.18 15.76
N ASP A 255 -4.37 15.09 15.80
CA ASP A 255 -3.53 14.82 14.62
C ASP A 255 -3.72 13.40 14.06
N ILE A 256 -4.36 12.52 14.83
CA ILE A 256 -4.75 11.17 14.44
C ILE A 256 -6.27 11.07 14.49
N LEU A 257 -6.88 10.77 13.35
CA LEU A 257 -8.28 10.42 13.23
C LEU A 257 -8.53 9.04 13.81
N ASP A 258 -9.62 8.89 14.55
CA ASP A 258 -10.21 7.61 14.94
C ASP A 258 -11.67 7.55 14.45
N VAL A 259 -12.35 6.44 14.77
CA VAL A 259 -13.77 6.21 14.41
C VAL A 259 -14.68 7.36 14.88
N GLN A 260 -14.52 7.85 16.11
CA GLN A 260 -15.41 8.88 16.66
C GLN A 260 -15.16 10.23 15.99
N ILE A 261 -13.91 10.58 15.72
CA ILE A 261 -13.54 11.83 15.04
C ILE A 261 -14.12 11.87 13.63
N VAL A 262 -13.97 10.78 12.84
CA VAL A 262 -14.56 10.74 11.49
C VAL A 262 -16.08 10.73 11.52
N ALA A 263 -16.70 10.02 12.47
CA ALA A 263 -18.15 10.03 12.68
C ALA A 263 -18.68 11.44 13.00
N ASN A 264 -17.97 12.19 13.85
CA ASN A 264 -18.32 13.57 14.18
C ASN A 264 -18.19 14.50 12.95
N GLY A 265 -17.12 14.36 12.17
CA GLY A 265 -16.92 15.12 10.93
C GLY A 265 -18.01 14.85 9.90
N ARG A 266 -18.35 13.57 9.68
CA ARG A 266 -19.48 13.15 8.83
C ARG A 266 -20.80 13.74 9.33
N ALA A 267 -21.10 13.58 10.63
CA ALA A 267 -22.35 14.04 11.21
C ALA A 267 -22.53 15.54 11.02
N GLN A 268 -21.49 16.32 11.29
CA GLN A 268 -21.57 17.75 11.07
C GLN A 268 -21.81 18.10 9.60
N ARG A 269 -21.17 17.40 8.65
CA ARG A 269 -21.35 17.73 7.23
C ARG A 269 -22.78 17.51 6.76
N HIS A 270 -23.38 16.40 7.13
CA HIS A 270 -24.79 16.14 6.87
C HIS A 270 -25.71 17.10 7.63
N THR A 271 -25.45 17.39 8.92
CA THR A 271 -26.26 18.36 9.67
C THR A 271 -26.24 19.73 9.01
N ARG A 272 -25.06 20.18 8.57
CA ARG A 272 -24.92 21.45 7.87
C ARG A 272 -25.67 21.44 6.53
N SER A 273 -25.52 20.37 5.75
CA SER A 273 -26.23 20.20 4.49
C SER A 273 -27.74 20.26 4.71
N ASN A 274 -28.29 19.44 5.60
CA ASN A 274 -29.71 19.41 5.96
C ASN A 274 -30.26 20.77 6.45
N LEU A 275 -29.45 21.59 7.11
CA LEU A 275 -29.88 22.90 7.62
C LEU A 275 -29.79 24.03 6.58
N THR A 276 -29.02 23.85 5.51
CA THR A 276 -28.68 24.96 4.59
C THR A 276 -29.04 24.69 3.14
N ASN A 277 -29.09 23.41 2.74
CA ASN A 277 -29.55 22.97 1.43
C ASN A 277 -31.05 22.64 1.53
N PRO A 278 -31.95 23.43 0.92
CA PRO A 278 -33.39 23.14 0.90
C PRO A 278 -33.73 21.88 0.11
N ASP A 279 -32.82 21.42 -0.76
CA ASP A 279 -32.96 20.21 -1.57
C ASP A 279 -32.19 19.02 -0.95
N TYR A 280 -31.74 19.14 0.31
CA TYR A 280 -30.97 18.08 0.97
C TYR A 280 -31.72 16.75 0.90
N SER A 281 -31.06 15.78 0.28
CA SER A 281 -31.57 14.42 0.18
C SER A 281 -30.44 13.42 0.41
N LEU A 282 -30.79 12.24 0.91
CA LEU A 282 -29.84 11.15 1.08
C LEU A 282 -30.56 9.82 0.88
N SER A 283 -30.36 9.22 -0.28
CA SER A 283 -30.85 7.87 -0.61
C SER A 283 -30.18 6.80 0.25
N GLU A 284 -30.73 5.58 0.25
CA GLU A 284 -30.11 4.45 0.95
C GLU A 284 -28.68 4.19 0.43
N VAL A 285 -28.48 4.16 -0.89
CA VAL A 285 -27.15 3.98 -1.50
C VAL A 285 -26.23 5.17 -1.20
N GLY A 286 -26.71 6.41 -1.29
CA GLY A 286 -25.92 7.59 -0.94
C GLY A 286 -25.47 7.58 0.53
N TYR A 287 -26.35 7.15 1.44
CA TYR A 287 -26.01 6.95 2.85
C TYR A 287 -24.92 5.89 3.03
N GLN A 288 -25.03 4.74 2.36
CA GLN A 288 -24.04 3.67 2.42
C GLN A 288 -22.67 4.15 1.91
N PHE A 289 -22.63 4.85 0.77
CA PHE A 289 -21.37 5.39 0.24
C PHE A 289 -20.77 6.45 1.18
N SER A 290 -21.58 7.34 1.74
CA SER A 290 -21.14 8.33 2.72
C SER A 290 -20.43 7.71 3.94
N VAL A 291 -20.96 6.62 4.49
CA VAL A 291 -20.29 5.91 5.59
C VAL A 291 -19.04 5.17 5.10
N ALA A 292 -19.12 4.50 3.95
CA ALA A 292 -18.01 3.73 3.38
C ALA A 292 -16.80 4.61 3.02
N GLU A 293 -17.01 5.83 2.55
CA GLU A 293 -15.94 6.80 2.26
C GLU A 293 -15.18 7.20 3.52
N ASN A 294 -15.89 7.41 4.64
CA ASN A 294 -15.25 7.67 5.93
C ASN A 294 -14.49 6.43 6.45
N SER A 295 -15.03 5.23 6.23
CA SER A 295 -14.34 3.97 6.51
C SER A 295 -13.04 3.84 5.71
N ALA A 296 -13.05 4.26 4.43
CA ALA A 296 -11.88 4.26 3.57
C ALA A 296 -10.75 5.18 4.07
N LEU A 297 -11.07 6.29 4.75
CA LEU A 297 -10.03 7.14 5.38
C LEU A 297 -9.22 6.34 6.41
N LEU A 298 -9.91 5.57 7.26
CA LEU A 298 -9.27 4.82 8.33
C LEU A 298 -8.62 3.53 7.83
N SER A 299 -9.25 2.83 6.88
CA SER A 299 -8.78 1.52 6.43
C SER A 299 -7.75 1.59 5.30
N ILE A 300 -7.85 2.55 4.38
CA ILE A 300 -6.97 2.66 3.20
C ILE A 300 -5.82 3.64 3.42
N LEU A 301 -6.13 4.85 3.92
CA LEU A 301 -5.07 5.83 4.21
C LEU A 301 -4.46 5.63 5.59
N GLY A 302 -5.16 4.96 6.50
CA GLY A 302 -4.73 4.70 7.86
C GLY A 302 -4.31 3.25 8.09
N ASP A 303 -4.59 2.76 9.29
CA ASP A 303 -4.40 1.39 9.71
C ASP A 303 -5.76 0.75 9.99
N LYS A 304 -6.09 -0.30 9.22
CA LYS A 304 -7.38 -1.00 9.29
C LYS A 304 -7.63 -1.75 10.59
N PHE A 305 -6.59 -2.11 11.36
CA PHE A 305 -6.73 -2.87 12.59
C PHE A 305 -7.04 -1.96 13.77
N THR A 306 -6.32 -0.84 13.85
CA THR A 306 -6.53 0.20 14.88
C THR A 306 -7.66 1.15 14.51
N GLN A 307 -8.07 1.19 13.24
CA GLN A 307 -9.04 2.14 12.70
C GLN A 307 -8.62 3.59 12.97
N THR A 308 -7.34 3.88 12.72
CA THR A 308 -6.78 5.22 12.90
C THR A 308 -6.08 5.71 11.64
N CYS A 309 -6.11 7.02 11.40
CA CYS A 309 -5.43 7.63 10.25
C CYS A 309 -4.83 8.99 10.63
N PRO A 310 -3.53 9.23 10.40
CA PRO A 310 -2.95 10.57 10.54
C PRO A 310 -3.67 11.60 9.65
N VAL A 311 -4.14 12.71 10.25
CA VAL A 311 -4.88 13.78 9.55
C VAL A 311 -4.11 14.28 8.32
N LYS A 312 -2.78 14.37 8.42
CA LYS A 312 -1.90 14.80 7.33
C LYS A 312 -2.05 13.95 6.06
N PHE A 313 -2.37 12.65 6.16
CA PHE A 313 -2.56 11.80 4.99
C PHE A 313 -3.85 12.13 4.27
N VAL A 314 -4.92 12.32 5.05
CA VAL A 314 -6.23 12.73 4.53
C VAL A 314 -6.15 14.13 3.93
N ASP A 315 -5.65 15.11 4.66
CA ASP A 315 -5.54 16.49 4.19
C ASP A 315 -4.71 16.59 2.90
N TYR A 316 -3.63 15.82 2.80
CA TYR A 316 -2.80 15.77 1.60
C TYR A 316 -3.54 15.15 0.42
N LEU A 317 -4.26 14.03 0.60
CA LEU A 317 -5.05 13.43 -0.47
C LEU A 317 -6.13 14.40 -0.98
N PHE A 318 -6.90 14.99 -0.08
CA PHE A 318 -8.03 15.84 -0.46
C PHE A 318 -7.60 17.16 -1.10
N SER A 319 -6.59 17.83 -0.54
CA SER A 319 -6.16 19.14 -1.03
C SER A 319 -5.30 19.08 -2.29
N LYS A 320 -4.62 17.95 -2.55
CA LYS A 320 -3.71 17.81 -3.69
C LYS A 320 -4.13 16.77 -4.71
N GLU A 321 -5.09 15.92 -4.39
CA GLU A 321 -5.47 14.74 -5.19
C GLU A 321 -4.21 13.96 -5.61
N LYS A 322 -3.40 13.65 -4.60
CA LYS A 322 -2.09 13.00 -4.72
C LYS A 322 -1.90 11.99 -3.60
N LEU A 323 -1.26 10.86 -3.88
CA LEU A 323 -0.98 9.86 -2.84
C LEU A 323 -0.01 10.46 -1.79
N PRO A 324 -0.27 10.29 -0.48
CA PRO A 324 0.45 11.01 0.58
C PRO A 324 1.86 10.49 0.93
N TYR A 325 2.59 9.91 -0.02
CA TYR A 325 3.92 9.34 0.24
C TYR A 325 4.96 10.40 0.67
N GLU A 326 4.84 11.64 0.19
CA GLU A 326 5.73 12.75 0.56
C GLU A 326 5.60 13.16 2.04
N VAL A 327 4.46 12.85 2.66
CA VAL A 327 4.20 13.11 4.08
C VAL A 327 4.31 11.85 4.95
N GLY A 328 4.81 10.75 4.36
CA GLY A 328 5.17 9.52 5.05
C GLY A 328 4.13 8.41 4.98
N TRP A 329 3.07 8.54 4.18
CA TRP A 329 2.17 7.42 3.93
C TRP A 329 2.89 6.33 3.13
N LYS A 330 2.54 5.08 3.43
CA LYS A 330 3.02 3.92 2.68
C LYS A 330 1.83 3.08 2.29
N LYS A 331 1.94 2.42 1.14
CA LYS A 331 0.98 1.40 0.74
C LYS A 331 0.89 0.35 1.86
N PRO A 332 -0.32 -0.07 2.28
CA PRO A 332 -0.48 -1.10 3.30
C PRO A 332 0.25 -2.40 2.95
N ASP A 333 0.94 -3.01 3.91
CA ASP A 333 1.64 -4.29 3.70
C ASP A 333 0.67 -5.48 3.67
N THR A 334 -0.48 -5.35 4.34
CA THR A 334 -1.54 -6.36 4.33
C THR A 334 -2.65 -5.98 3.36
N PRO A 335 -3.14 -6.92 2.53
CA PRO A 335 -4.25 -6.64 1.62
C PRO A 335 -5.48 -6.14 2.39
N ILE A 336 -6.14 -5.11 1.87
CA ILE A 336 -7.39 -4.58 2.44
C ILE A 336 -8.55 -5.22 1.69
N SER A 337 -9.40 -5.90 2.44
CA SER A 337 -10.59 -6.55 1.91
C SER A 337 -11.84 -5.67 2.04
N LEU A 338 -12.88 -6.01 1.27
CA LEU A 338 -14.20 -5.41 1.46
C LEU A 338 -14.74 -5.66 2.89
N ALA A 339 -14.41 -6.80 3.50
CA ALA A 339 -14.81 -7.12 4.86
C ALA A 339 -14.15 -6.19 5.91
N ASP A 340 -12.88 -5.81 5.69
CA ASP A 340 -12.19 -4.83 6.54
C ASP A 340 -12.91 -3.46 6.50
N LEU A 341 -13.30 -3.03 5.29
CA LEU A 341 -14.08 -1.80 5.11
C LEU A 341 -15.44 -1.89 5.79
N ILE A 342 -16.17 -3.01 5.64
CA ILE A 342 -17.50 -3.22 6.22
C ILE A 342 -17.44 -3.25 7.76
N LYS A 343 -16.38 -3.80 8.35
CA LYS A 343 -16.18 -3.73 9.80
C LYS A 343 -16.11 -2.27 10.26
N THR A 344 -15.22 -1.49 9.65
CA THR A 344 -15.03 -0.07 10.01
C THR A 344 -16.25 0.79 9.68
N PHE A 345 -16.97 0.46 8.60
CA PHE A 345 -18.28 1.04 8.29
C PHE A 345 -19.25 0.87 9.47
N GLY A 346 -19.39 -0.34 10.01
CA GLY A 346 -20.33 -0.61 11.09
C GLY A 346 -19.95 0.09 12.40
N ASP A 347 -18.66 0.26 12.64
CA ASP A 347 -18.16 0.99 13.81
C ASP A 347 -18.43 2.51 13.68
N ILE A 348 -18.25 3.09 12.48
CA ILE A 348 -18.58 4.49 12.19
C ILE A 348 -20.09 4.73 12.25
N GLU A 349 -20.90 3.84 11.68
CA GLU A 349 -22.35 3.94 11.71
C GLU A 349 -22.88 3.99 13.15
N LYS A 350 -22.38 3.12 14.03
CA LYS A 350 -22.73 3.13 15.46
C LYS A 350 -22.29 4.40 16.18
N ALA A 351 -21.16 5.00 15.78
CA ALA A 351 -20.62 6.22 16.36
C ALA A 351 -21.27 7.50 15.81
N THR A 352 -22.04 7.40 14.72
CA THR A 352 -22.62 8.55 14.02
C THR A 352 -24.06 8.81 14.46
N ALA A 353 -24.31 9.98 15.05
CA ALA A 353 -25.66 10.35 15.52
C ALA A 353 -26.59 10.86 14.41
N PHE A 354 -26.04 11.49 13.36
CA PHE A 354 -26.80 12.04 12.24
C PHE A 354 -25.96 11.91 10.95
N PRO A 355 -26.55 11.70 9.76
CA PRO A 355 -27.95 11.38 9.54
C PRO A 355 -28.23 9.95 10.03
N PRO A 356 -29.45 9.67 10.51
CA PRO A 356 -29.85 8.28 10.73
C PRO A 356 -29.86 7.55 9.39
N ARG A 357 -29.76 6.22 9.42
CA ARG A 357 -29.97 5.40 8.23
C ARG A 357 -31.35 5.73 7.63
N PRO A 358 -31.44 6.09 6.33
CA PRO A 358 -32.71 6.29 5.65
C PRO A 358 -33.56 5.02 5.65
N ALA A 359 -34.86 5.17 5.43
CA ALA A 359 -35.72 4.02 5.13
C ALA A 359 -35.28 3.38 3.80
N ASP A 360 -35.48 2.07 3.67
CA ASP A 360 -35.18 1.36 2.44
C ASP A 360 -35.91 2.02 1.26
N ASP A 361 -35.16 2.30 0.20
CA ASP A 361 -35.67 2.87 -1.04
C ASP A 361 -35.26 1.99 -2.24
N ASN A 362 -35.56 2.43 -3.46
CA ASN A 362 -35.21 1.68 -4.66
C ASN A 362 -33.79 1.96 -5.17
N SER A 363 -32.99 2.78 -4.48
CA SER A 363 -31.64 3.15 -4.94
C SER A 363 -30.70 1.94 -5.00
N THR A 364 -30.88 0.97 -4.10
CA THR A 364 -30.10 -0.28 -4.07
C THR A 364 -30.35 -1.18 -5.29
N ALA A 365 -31.48 -1.00 -5.99
CA ALA A 365 -31.82 -1.79 -7.18
C ALA A 365 -30.83 -1.57 -8.35
N ILE A 366 -29.99 -0.53 -8.31
CA ILE A 366 -28.95 -0.29 -9.31
C ILE A 366 -27.91 -1.41 -9.39
N PHE A 367 -27.76 -2.20 -8.33
CA PHE A 367 -26.83 -3.33 -8.28
C PHE A 367 -27.45 -4.65 -8.77
N ASN A 368 -28.75 -4.68 -9.04
CA ASN A 368 -29.48 -5.83 -9.61
C ASN A 368 -29.45 -5.77 -11.14
#